data_AF-A0A8S3DJ34-F1
#
_entry.id   AF-A0A8S3DJ34-F1
#
_cell.length_a   1.000
_cell.length_b   1.000
_cell.length_c   1.000
_cell.angle_alpha   90.00
_cell.angle_beta   90.00
_cell.angle_gamma   90.00
#
_symmetry.space_group_name_H-M   'P 1'
#
loop_
_entity.id
_entity.type
_entity.pdbx_description
1 polymer ?
#
loop_
_entity_poly.entity_id
_entity_poly.type
_entity_poly.pdbx_seq_one_letter_code
_entity_poly.pdbx_strand_id
1 'polypeptide(L)' 'AIDELKIVKIEKNHEPLGLTITRADSGTIHIARIIVGGMAANTQLFQVNDRVLEINDEPITGRSLDYVCSLMSHTTGLIK' A
#
# COMPACT_ATOMS: atom_id res chain seq x y z
N ALA A 1 14.65 -14.21 -9.42
CA ALA A 1 13.69 -13.31 -10.07
C ALA A 1 14.21 -11.90 -9.89
N ILE A 2 14.16 -11.06 -10.91
CA ILE A 2 14.50 -9.64 -10.76
C ILE A 2 13.30 -9.02 -10.05
N ASP A 3 13.51 -8.35 -8.92
CA ASP A 3 12.47 -7.57 -8.26
C ASP A 3 12.03 -6.45 -9.22
N GLU A 4 10.78 -6.49 -9.66
CA GLU A 4 10.21 -5.48 -10.57
C GLU A 4 9.68 -4.30 -9.76
N LEU A 5 10.24 -3.10 -10.02
CA LEU A 5 9.72 -1.86 -9.46
C LEU A 5 8.49 -1.41 -10.25
N LYS A 6 7.36 -1.25 -9.59
CA LYS A 6 6.13 -0.69 -10.16
C LYS A 6 5.67 0.55 -9.40
N ILE A 7 5.17 1.53 -10.15
CA ILE A 7 4.47 2.69 -9.59
C ILE A 7 2.98 2.48 -9.85
N VAL A 8 2.19 2.44 -8.79
CA VAL A 8 0.74 2.24 -8.86
C VAL A 8 0.06 3.56 -8.57
N LYS A 9 -0.86 3.98 -9.46
CA LYS A 9 -1.67 5.18 -9.23
C LYS A 9 -3.12 4.80 -9.09
N ILE A 10 -3.77 5.23 -8.00
CA ILE A 10 -5.18 4.93 -7.72
C ILE A 10 -5.91 6.16 -7.26
N GLU A 11 -7.10 6.36 -7.82
CA GLU A 11 -8.05 7.35 -7.31
C GLU A 11 -8.70 6.80 -6.03
N LYS A 12 -8.29 7.31 -4.87
CA LYS A 12 -8.84 6.93 -3.58
C LYS A 12 -9.95 7.89 -3.19
N ASN A 13 -11.15 7.35 -2.97
CA ASN A 13 -12.25 8.09 -2.36
C ASN A 13 -12.17 8.02 -0.82
N HIS A 14 -13.28 8.28 -0.13
CA HIS A 14 -13.33 8.24 1.33
C HIS A 14 -13.29 6.81 1.91
N GLU A 15 -13.38 5.78 1.07
CA GLU A 15 -13.30 4.37 1.49
C GLU A 15 -11.84 3.90 1.64
N PRO A 16 -11.59 2.87 2.46
CA PRO A 16 -10.28 2.23 2.52
C PRO A 16 -9.94 1.55 1.20
N LEU A 17 -8.64 1.52 0.84
CA LEU A 17 -8.16 0.83 -0.36
C LEU A 17 -8.48 -0.66 -0.40
N GLY A 18 -8.78 -1.29 0.75
CA GLY A 18 -9.00 -2.73 0.83
C GLY A 18 -7.69 -3.51 0.79
N LEU A 19 -6.64 -2.97 1.40
CA LEU A 19 -5.35 -3.63 1.61
C LEU A 19 -5.13 -3.85 3.10
N THR A 20 -4.58 -5.01 3.46
CA THR A 20 -3.97 -5.24 4.77
C THR A 20 -2.46 -5.24 4.59
N ILE A 21 -1.77 -4.45 5.39
CA ILE A 21 -0.30 -4.36 5.38
C ILE A 21 0.30 -5.00 6.63
N THR A 22 1.54 -5.47 6.50
CA THR A 22 2.34 -6.00 7.62
C THR A 22 3.73 -5.39 7.60
N ARG A 23 4.37 -5.37 8.76
CA ARG A 23 5.75 -4.91 8.93
C ARG A 23 6.61 -6.10 9.34
N ALA A 24 7.67 -6.35 8.58
CA ALA A 24 8.68 -7.35 8.94
C ALA A 24 9.66 -6.79 10.00
N ASP A 25 10.44 -7.67 10.63
CA ASP A 25 11.46 -7.28 11.61
C ASP A 25 12.53 -6.35 11.02
N SER A 26 12.83 -6.50 9.72
CA SER A 26 13.69 -5.61 8.94
C SER A 26 13.12 -4.20 8.73
N GLY A 27 11.87 -3.94 9.15
CA GLY A 27 11.20 -2.66 8.98
C GLY A 27 10.56 -2.44 7.60
N THR A 28 10.60 -3.43 6.70
CA THR A 28 9.92 -3.36 5.40
C THR A 28 8.42 -3.59 5.54
N ILE A 29 7.62 -2.89 4.74
CA ILE A 29 6.17 -3.01 4.70
C ILE A 29 5.73 -3.85 3.50
N HIS A 30 4.81 -4.78 3.72
CA HIS A 30 4.33 -5.72 2.70
C HIS A 30 2.81 -5.80 2.67
N ILE A 31 2.24 -6.01 1.49
CA ILE A 31 0.82 -6.32 1.34
C ILE A 31 0.58 -7.76 1.80
N ALA A 32 -0.13 -7.92 2.90
CA ALA A 32 -0.48 -9.23 3.45
C ALA A 32 -1.79 -9.79 2.90
N ARG A 33 -2.75 -8.92 2.59
CA ARG A 33 -4.04 -9.32 2.02
C ARG A 33 -4.62 -8.23 1.13
N ILE A 34 -5.32 -8.65 0.09
CA ILE A 34 -6.18 -7.81 -0.74
C ILE A 34 -7.62 -8.23 -0.46
N ILE A 35 -8.47 -7.27 -0.10
CA ILE A 35 -9.87 -7.50 0.24
C ILE A 35 -10.68 -7.66 -1.06
N VAL A 36 -11.33 -8.81 -1.23
CA VAL A 36 -12.16 -9.11 -2.40
C VAL A 36 -13.29 -8.09 -2.52
N GLY A 37 -13.46 -7.53 -3.72
CA GLY A 37 -14.44 -6.47 -4.00
C GLY A 37 -14.03 -5.07 -3.53
N GLY A 38 -12.90 -4.94 -2.80
CA GLY A 38 -12.34 -3.64 -2.42
C GLY A 38 -11.70 -2.90 -3.59
N MET A 39 -11.41 -1.61 -3.41
CA MET A 39 -10.88 -0.75 -4.48
C MET A 39 -9.58 -1.32 -5.08
N ALA A 40 -8.63 -1.72 -4.24
CA ALA A 40 -7.36 -2.30 -4.67
C ALA A 40 -7.57 -3.58 -5.50
N ALA A 41 -8.50 -4.45 -5.09
CA ALA A 41 -8.81 -5.69 -5.82
C ALA A 41 -9.34 -5.40 -7.23
N ASN A 42 -10.21 -4.40 -7.37
CA ASN A 42 -10.83 -4.05 -8.64
C ASN A 42 -9.82 -3.49 -9.66
N THR A 43 -8.70 -2.93 -9.19
CA THR A 43 -7.64 -2.43 -10.08
C THR A 43 -6.73 -3.51 -10.63
N GLN A 44 -6.61 -4.64 -9.91
CA GLN A 44 -5.64 -5.72 -10.21
C GLN A 44 -4.16 -5.26 -10.27
N LEU A 45 -3.84 -4.09 -9.70
CA LEU A 45 -2.48 -3.53 -9.72
C LEU A 45 -1.59 -4.02 -8.57
N PHE A 46 -2.19 -4.56 -7.52
CA PHE A 46 -1.49 -5.07 -6.33
C PHE A 46 -1.49 -6.59 -6.28
N GLN A 47 -0.45 -7.12 -5.64
CA GLN A 47 -0.30 -8.53 -5.34
C GLN A 47 0.07 -8.72 -3.87
N VAL A 48 -0.33 -9.85 -3.31
CA VAL A 48 0.13 -10.25 -1.98
C VAL A 48 1.64 -10.46 -2.03
N ASN A 49 2.33 -10.03 -0.97
CA ASN A 49 3.79 -9.94 -0.83
C ASN A 49 4.48 -8.83 -1.64
N ASP A 50 3.72 -7.94 -2.29
CA ASP A 50 4.31 -6.70 -2.79
C ASP A 50 4.93 -5.92 -1.63
N ARG A 51 6.20 -5.54 -1.80
CA ARG A 51 6.89 -4.64 -0.88
C ARG A 51 6.56 -3.20 -1.22
N VAL A 52 6.00 -2.47 -0.26
CA VAL A 52 5.70 -1.05 -0.41
C VAL A 52 6.93 -0.24 0.04
N LEU A 53 7.45 0.60 -0.85
CA LEU A 53 8.66 1.39 -0.60
C LEU A 53 8.31 2.81 -0.13
N GLU A 54 7.34 3.41 -0.82
CA GLU A 54 6.93 4.81 -0.69
C GLU A 54 5.41 4.92 -0.87
N ILE A 55 4.83 5.98 -0.31
CA ILE A 55 3.43 6.39 -0.53
C ILE A 55 3.44 7.91 -0.70
N ASN A 56 2.95 8.40 -1.84
CA ASN A 56 2.94 9.83 -2.18
C ASN A 56 4.29 10.51 -1.97
N ASP A 57 5.36 9.88 -2.45
CA ASP A 57 6.75 10.36 -2.31
C ASP A 57 7.31 10.34 -0.88
N GLU A 58 6.58 9.80 0.11
CA GLU A 58 7.08 9.58 1.47
C GLU A 58 7.61 8.15 1.62
N PRO A 59 8.92 7.96 1.93
CA PRO A 59 9.48 6.63 2.19
C PRO A 59 8.95 6.05 3.50
N ILE A 60 8.51 4.80 3.44
CA ILE A 60 7.83 4.15 4.58
C ILE A 60 8.66 3.06 5.28
N THR A 61 9.82 2.71 4.74
CA THR A 61 10.70 1.71 5.36
C THR A 61 11.16 2.19 6.75
N GLY A 62 11.06 1.32 7.75
CA GLY A 62 11.42 1.63 9.13
C GLY A 62 10.35 2.39 9.93
N ARG A 63 9.31 2.93 9.27
CA ARG A 63 8.17 3.56 9.94
C ARG A 63 7.31 2.52 10.68
N SER A 64 6.50 2.97 11.64
CA SER A 64 5.52 2.14 12.33
C SER A 64 4.31 1.86 11.44
N LEU A 65 3.58 0.76 11.71
CA LEU A 65 2.33 0.47 11.00
C LEU A 65 1.30 1.59 11.19
N ASP A 66 1.21 2.15 12.40
CA ASP A 66 0.27 3.26 12.68
C ASP A 66 0.55 4.49 11.81
N TYR A 67 1.83 4.84 11.62
CA TYR A 67 2.21 5.94 10.74
C TYR A 67 1.78 5.67 9.29
N VAL A 68 2.08 4.48 8.78
CA VAL A 68 1.73 4.10 7.39
C VAL A 68 0.21 4.03 7.20
N CYS A 69 -0.52 3.46 8.15
CA CYS A 69 -1.98 3.44 8.15
C CYS A 69 -2.55 4.87 8.15
N SER A 70 -1.98 5.78 8.96
CA SER A 70 -2.42 7.17 8.99
C SER A 70 -2.17 7.88 7.65
N LEU A 71 -1.04 7.61 6.98
CA LEU A 71 -0.74 8.19 5.67
C LEU A 71 -1.74 7.73 4.61
N MET A 72 -2.10 6.44 4.62
CA MET A 72 -3.10 5.88 3.70
C MET A 72 -4.54 6.32 4.02
N SER A 73 -4.90 6.49 5.30
CA SER A 73 -6.28 6.78 5.71
C SER A 73 -6.68 8.23 5.42
N HIS A 74 -5.78 9.18 5.66
CA HIS A 74 -6.07 10.61 5.52
C HIS A 74 -5.97 11.11 4.08
N THR A 75 -5.44 10.30 3.16
CA THR A 75 -5.31 10.70 1.77
C THR A 75 -6.58 10.38 0.98
N THR A 76 -7.03 11.34 0.18
CA THR A 76 -8.04 11.17 -0.87
C THR A 76 -7.51 11.74 -2.18
N GLY A 77 -8.16 11.40 -3.30
CA GLY A 77 -7.69 11.76 -4.63
C GLY A 77 -6.68 10.77 -5.18
N LEU A 78 -5.86 11.22 -6.13
CA LEU A 78 -4.84 10.38 -6.76
C LEU A 78 -3.70 10.06 -5.79
N ILE A 79 -3.57 8.79 -5.43
CA ILE A 79 -2.47 8.24 -4.63
C ILE A 79 -1.45 7.57 -5.54
N LYS A 80 -0.17 7.74 -5.22
CA LYS A 80 0.98 7.12 -5.90
C LYS A 80 1.80 6.26 -4.95
#